data_AF-A0A1H3KD03-F1
#
_entry.id   AF-A0A1H3KD03-F1
#
_cell.length_a   1.000
_cell.length_b   1.000
_cell.length_c   1.000
_cell.angle_alpha   90.00
_cell.angle_beta   90.00
_cell.angle_gamma   90.00
#
_symmetry.space_group_name_H-M   'P 1'
#
loop_
_entity.id
_entity.type
_entity.pdbx_description
1 polymer ?
#
loop_
_entity_poly.entity_id
_entity_poly.type
_entity_poly.pdbx_seq_one_letter_code
_entity_poly.pdbx_strand_id
1 'polypeptide(L)' 'MDDFWPAVFALAPTVLIGLVFWFIMRALIRSDKSERKALAKIEAEERAKLGLPLEKAAAE' A
#
# COMPACT_ATOMS: atom_id res chain seq x y z
N MET A 1 -24.37 -21.54 -28.69
CA MET A 1 -23.11 -21.09 -28.05
C MET A 1 -22.84 -19.61 -28.33
N ASP A 2 -23.53 -19.02 -29.31
CA ASP A 2 -23.36 -17.64 -29.76
C ASP A 2 -23.75 -16.59 -28.72
N ASP A 3 -24.70 -16.91 -27.82
CA ASP A 3 -25.17 -15.99 -26.77
C ASP A 3 -24.34 -16.02 -25.47
N PHE A 4 -23.46 -17.01 -25.30
CA PHE A 4 -22.66 -17.15 -24.08
C PHE A 4 -21.63 -16.02 -23.93
N TRP A 5 -20.94 -15.69 -25.02
CA TRP A 5 -19.93 -14.64 -25.03
C TRP A 5 -20.51 -13.24 -24.77
N PRO A 6 -21.60 -12.81 -25.46
CA PRO A 6 -22.28 -11.55 -25.14
C PRO A 6 -22.73 -11.43 -23.68
N ALA A 7 -23.26 -12.51 -23.10
CA ALA A 7 -23.69 -12.53 -21.70
C ALA A 7 -22.53 -12.31 -20.72
N VAL A 8 -21.35 -12.88 -21.00
CA VAL A 8 -20.14 -12.64 -20.18
C VAL A 8 -19.65 -11.20 -20.33
N PHE A 9 -19.65 -10.65 -21.55
CA PHE A 9 -19.23 -9.27 -21.78
C PHE A 9 -20.18 -8.24 -21.14
N ALA A 10 -21.46 -8.57 -20.96
CA ALA A 10 -22.41 -7.70 -20.25
C ALA A 10 -22.02 -7.46 -18.77
N LEU A 11 -21.27 -8.38 -18.17
CA LEU A 11 -20.74 -8.24 -16.80
C LEU A 11 -19.40 -7.49 -16.75
N ALA A 12 -18.71 -7.33 -17.87
CA ALA A 12 -17.41 -6.67 -17.92
C ALA A 12 -17.41 -5.25 -17.32
N PRO A 13 -18.41 -4.38 -17.56
CA PRO A 13 -18.41 -3.02 -17.00
C PRO A 13 -18.41 -2.99 -15.48
N THR A 14 -19.21 -3.84 -14.83
CA THR A 14 -19.33 -3.86 -13.36
C THR A 14 -18.09 -4.45 -12.72
N VAL A 15 -17.56 -5.54 -13.28
CA VAL A 15 -16.31 -6.17 -12.82
C VAL A 15 -15.13 -5.23 -12.98
N LEU A 16 -15.05 -4.50 -14.11
CA LEU A 16 -13.97 -3.57 -14.38
C LEU A 16 -13.97 -2.41 -13.39
N ILE A 17 -15.13 -1.83 -13.08
CA ILE A 17 -15.25 -0.79 -12.04
C ILE A 17 -14.85 -1.37 -10.67
N GLY A 18 -15.31 -2.58 -10.33
CA GLY A 18 -14.93 -3.25 -9.09
C GLY A 18 -13.42 -3.49 -8.96
N LEU A 19 -12.76 -3.91 -10.04
CA LEU A 19 -11.32 -4.11 -10.10
C LEU A 19 -10.55 -2.79 -9.96
N VAL A 20 -10.99 -1.73 -10.62
CA VAL A 20 -10.40 -0.39 -10.49
C VAL A 20 -10.53 0.10 -9.05
N PHE A 21 -11.72 0.00 -8.45
CA PHE A 21 -11.93 0.38 -7.05
C PHE A 21 -11.05 -0.43 -6.09
N TRP A 22 -11.02 -1.75 -6.25
CA TRP A 22 -10.16 -2.63 -5.45
C TRP A 22 -8.68 -2.26 -5.59
N PHE A 23 -8.22 -1.97 -6.81
CA PHE A 23 -6.85 -1.57 -7.07
C PHE A 23 -6.51 -0.24 -6.38
N ILE A 24 -7.40 0.75 -6.43
CA ILE A 24 -7.21 2.04 -5.75
C ILE A 24 -7.14 1.82 -4.23
N MET A 25 -8.10 1.09 -3.64
CA MET A 25 -8.08 0.79 -2.20
C MET A 25 -6.80 0.04 -1.79
N ARG A 26 -6.39 -0.94 -2.59
CA ARG A 26 -5.16 -1.71 -2.41
C ARG A 26 -3.92 -0.81 -2.45
N ALA A 27 -3.86 0.11 -3.40
CA ALA A 27 -2.75 1.04 -3.58
C ALA A 27 -2.64 2.00 -2.38
N LEU A 28 -3.76 2.59 -1.95
CA LEU A 28 -3.80 3.49 -0.78
C LEU A 28 -3.29 2.78 0.48
N ILE A 29 -3.81 1.59 0.78
CA ILE A 29 -3.39 0.80 1.95
C ILE A 29 -1.90 0.41 1.88
N ARG A 30 -1.37 0.17 0.68
CA ARG A 30 0.04 -0.18 0.49
C ARG A 30 0.97 1.03 0.58
N SER A 31 0.51 2.20 0.11
CA SER A 31 1.28 3.45 0.12
C SER A 31 1.62 3.92 1.53
N ASP A 32 0.66 3.83 2.47
CA ASP A 32 0.87 4.23 3.88
C ASP A 32 2.02 3.44 4.56
N LYS A 33 2.30 2.21 4.11
CA LYS A 33 3.42 1.41 4.65
C LYS A 33 4.78 1.83 4.11
N SER A 34 4.84 2.45 2.94
CA SER A 34 6.09 2.90 2.33
C SER A 34 6.57 4.19 2.98
N GLU A 35 5.66 5.12 3.24
CA GLU A 35 5.97 6.42 3.86
C GLU A 35 6.47 6.26 5.29
N ARG A 36 5.81 5.42 6.10
CA ARG A 36 6.26 5.14 7.48
C ARG A 36 7.64 4.49 7.54
N LYS A 37 7.96 3.60 6.59
CA LYS A 37 9.28 2.93 6.54
C LYS A 37 10.39 3.88 6.10
N ALA A 38 10.10 4.77 5.14
CA ALA A 38 11.06 5.76 4.68
C ALA A 38 11.37 6.77 5.81
N LEU A 39 10.35 7.27 6.52
CA LEU A 39 10.51 8.18 7.65
C LEU A 39 11.30 7.53 8.79
N ALA A 40 10.96 6.30 9.19
CA ALA A 40 11.68 5.59 10.24
C ALA A 40 13.16 5.36 9.91
N LYS A 41 13.48 5.16 8.62
CA LYS A 41 14.86 5.02 8.17
C LYS A 41 15.62 6.34 8.26
N ILE A 42 15.01 7.44 7.84
CA ILE A 42 15.63 8.78 7.91
C ILE A 42 15.86 9.19 9.37
N GLU A 43 14.88 8.99 10.25
CA GLU A 43 15.01 9.32 11.67
C GLU A 43 16.09 8.49 12.38
N ALA A 44 16.23 7.21 12.01
CA ALA A 44 17.32 6.36 12.50
C ALA A 44 18.70 6.85 12.03
N GLU A 45 18.82 7.31 10.78
CA GLU A 45 20.05 7.87 10.23
C GLU A 45 20.41 9.21 10.88
N GLU A 46 19.42 10.08 11.15
CA GLU A 46 19.63 11.36 11.85
C GLU A 46 20.02 11.15 13.31
N ARG A 47 19.36 10.25 14.04
CA ARG A 47 19.71 9.92 15.43
C ARG A 47 21.09 9.29 15.56
N ALA A 48 21.47 8.43 14.62
CA ALA A 48 22.83 7.87 14.56
C ALA A 48 23.89 8.94 14.33
N LYS A 49 23.62 9.95 13.48
CA LYS A 49 24.51 11.11 13.27
C LYS A 49 24.58 12.03 14.49
N LEU A 50 23.48 12.15 15.23
CA LEU A 50 23.39 12.98 16.44
C LEU A 50 23.91 12.28 17.71
N GLY A 51 24.33 11.00 17.62
CA GLY A 51 24.81 10.23 18.77
C GLY A 51 23.73 9.96 19.82
N LEU A 52 22.44 10.06 19.46
CA LEU A 52 21.33 9.84 20.36
C LEU A 52 21.06 8.33 20.49
N PRO A 53 20.79 7.81 21.71
CA PRO A 53 20.50 6.41 21.90
C PRO A 53 19.22 6.01 21.15
N LEU A 54 19.25 4.87 20.46
CA LEU A 54 18.05 4.25 19.92
C LEU A 54 17.09 3.98 21.08
N GLU A 55 15.81 4.28 20.91
CA GLU A 55 14.74 4.16 21.92
C GLU A 55 14.77 2.85 22.74
N LYS A 56 15.29 1.77 22.17
CA LYS A 56 15.52 0.49 22.88
C LYS A 56 16.54 0.57 24.03
N ALA A 57 17.52 1.47 23.98
CA ALA A 57 18.53 1.66 25.03
C ALA A 57 18.04 2.56 26.18
N ALA A 58 16.93 3.28 26.00
CA ALA A 58 16.28 4.06 27.06
C ALA A 58 15.18 3.28 27.80
N ALA A 59 14.81 2.11 27.28
CA ALA A 59 13.80 1.22 27.82
C ALA A 59 14.38 0.00 28.54
N GLU A 60 15.70 -0.05 28.73
CA GLU A 60 16.44 -1.09 29.48
C GLU A 60 17.05 -0.51 30.76
#